data_AF-A0A2V9CJR8-F1
#
_entry.id   AF-A0A2V9CJR8-F1
#
_cell.length_a   1.000
_cell.length_b   1.000
_cell.length_c   1.000
_cell.angle_alpha   90.00
_cell.angle_beta   90.00
_cell.angle_gamma   90.00
#
_symmetry.space_group_name_H-M   'P 1'
#
loop_
_entity.id
_entity.type
_entity.pdbx_description
1 polymer ?
#
loop_
_entity_poly.entity_id
_entity_poly.type
_entity_poly.pdbx_seq_one_letter_code
_entity_poly.pdbx_strand_id
1 'polypeptide(L)'
;AAWAASHTKNTYLASQYRRVAGHRGRKRALIAVGHSMLVIFYHMMRSGASYADLGGDFFDRLEPERLTRYYVTRLERLGHKVTLETRVAA
;
A
#
# COMPACT_ATOMS: atom_id res chain seq x y z
N ALA A 1 0.96 -16.05 -11.56
CA ALA A 1 0.09 -14.86 -11.38
C ALA A 1 0.57 -13.93 -10.26
N ALA A 2 0.53 -14.35 -8.98
CA ALA A 2 0.92 -13.49 -7.85
C ALA A 2 2.35 -12.91 -7.93
N TRP A 3 3.32 -13.70 -8.40
CA TRP A 3 4.68 -13.23 -8.64
C TRP A 3 4.72 -12.07 -9.65
N ALA A 4 4.08 -12.23 -10.82
CA ALA A 4 4.04 -11.17 -11.83
C ALA A 4 3.38 -9.88 -11.30
N ALA A 5 2.25 -10.00 -10.61
CA ALA A 5 1.55 -8.85 -10.04
C ALA A 5 2.34 -8.12 -8.95
N SER A 6 3.21 -8.83 -8.22
CA SER A 6 4.09 -8.20 -7.23
C SER A 6 5.16 -7.28 -7.84
N HIS A 7 5.45 -7.46 -9.14
CA HIS A 7 6.44 -6.70 -9.88
C HIS A 7 5.83 -5.56 -10.72
N THR A 8 4.51 -5.52 -10.89
CA THR A 8 3.83 -4.42 -11.58
C THR A 8 3.92 -3.14 -10.74
N LYS A 9 4.37 -2.03 -11.34
CA LYS A 9 4.51 -0.76 -10.60
C LYS A 9 3.14 -0.13 -10.38
N ASN A 10 3.01 0.61 -9.27
CA ASN A 10 1.86 1.44 -8.92
C ASN A 10 0.51 0.71 -8.76
N THR A 11 0.55 -0.60 -8.49
CA THR A 11 -0.67 -1.38 -8.20
C THR A 11 -0.83 -1.67 -6.71
N TYR A 12 -2.07 -1.87 -6.28
CA TYR A 12 -2.38 -2.28 -4.91
C TYR A 12 -1.63 -3.57 -4.53
N LEU A 13 -1.64 -4.57 -5.40
CA LEU A 13 -1.05 -5.88 -5.11
C LEU A 13 0.48 -5.81 -4.96
N ALA A 14 1.15 -4.93 -5.70
CA ALA A 14 2.57 -4.70 -5.53
C ALA A 14 2.89 -3.96 -4.23
N SER A 15 2.09 -2.96 -3.84
CA SER A 15 2.26 -2.27 -2.56
C SER A 15 2.03 -3.22 -1.36
N GLN A 16 1.02 -4.09 -1.47
CA GLN A 16 0.74 -5.14 -0.49
C GLN A 16 1.89 -6.13 -0.37
N TYR A 17 2.44 -6.60 -1.51
CA TYR A 17 3.59 -7.48 -1.53
C TYR A 17 4.78 -6.87 -0.78
N ARG A 18 5.16 -5.62 -1.11
CA ARG A 18 6.31 -4.95 -0.49
C ARG A 18 6.15 -4.82 1.02
N ARG A 19 4.95 -4.43 1.47
CA ARG A 19 4.62 -4.30 2.91
C ARG A 19 4.76 -5.63 3.63
N VAL A 20 4.21 -6.72 3.08
CA VAL A 20 4.29 -8.04 3.74
C VAL A 20 5.71 -8.63 3.63
N ALA A 21 6.39 -8.46 2.50
CA ALA A 21 7.73 -8.99 2.27
C ALA A 21 8.76 -8.42 3.24
N GLY A 22 8.64 -7.12 3.58
CA GLY A 22 9.54 -6.46 4.55
C GLY A 22 9.47 -7.04 5.96
N HIS A 23 8.33 -7.59 6.38
CA HIS A 23 8.12 -8.06 7.76
C HIS A 23 8.05 -9.59 7.88
N ARG A 24 7.61 -10.29 6.83
CA ARG A 24 7.32 -11.75 6.86
C ARG A 24 8.08 -12.56 5.80
N GLY A 25 8.87 -11.91 4.95
CA GLY A 25 9.64 -12.56 3.89
C GLY A 25 8.84 -12.86 2.62
N ARG A 26 9.58 -13.12 1.52
CA ARG A 26 9.04 -13.20 0.14
C ARG A 26 7.96 -14.27 -0.03
N LYS A 27 8.17 -15.48 0.50
CA LYS A 27 7.21 -16.61 0.35
C LYS A 27 5.85 -16.30 0.97
N ARG A 28 5.83 -15.75 2.19
CA ARG A 28 4.59 -15.36 2.88
C ARG A 28 3.89 -14.20 2.19
N ALA A 29 4.66 -13.27 1.63
CA ALA A 29 4.11 -12.16 0.87
C ALA A 29 3.38 -12.61 -0.41
N LEU A 30 3.93 -13.58 -1.16
CA LEU A 30 3.26 -14.13 -2.34
C LEU A 30 1.94 -14.81 -1.99
N ILE A 31 1.90 -15.56 -0.88
CA ILE A 31 0.68 -16.21 -0.42
C ILE A 31 -0.38 -15.16 -0.05
N ALA A 32 0.00 -14.10 0.65
CA ALA A 32 -0.92 -13.02 1.00
C ALA A 32 -1.50 -12.30 -0.24
N VAL A 33 -0.68 -12.04 -1.25
CA VAL A 33 -1.11 -11.47 -2.53
C VAL A 33 -2.05 -12.44 -3.25
N GLY A 34 -1.71 -13.74 -3.30
CA GLY A 34 -2.56 -14.75 -3.93
C GLY A 34 -3.92 -14.89 -3.25
N HIS A 35 -3.97 -14.85 -1.93
CA HIS A 35 -5.23 -14.83 -1.18
C HIS A 35 -6.08 -13.59 -1.52
N SER A 36 -5.44 -12.43 -1.62
CA SER A 36 -6.15 -11.18 -1.97
C SER A 36 -6.70 -11.23 -3.41
N MET A 37 -5.94 -11.77 -4.36
CA MET A 37 -6.42 -12.02 -5.72
C MET A 37 -7.65 -12.93 -5.74
N LEU A 38 -7.65 -14.01 -4.95
CA LEU A 38 -8.78 -14.95 -4.87
C LEU A 38 -10.05 -14.26 -4.36
N VAL A 39 -9.92 -13.43 -3.33
CA VAL A 39 -11.04 -12.66 -2.76
C VAL A 39 -11.57 -11.65 -3.78
N ILE A 40 -10.67 -10.94 -4.49
CA ILE A 40 -11.04 -10.02 -5.57
C ILE A 40 -11.85 -10.76 -6.64
N PHE A 41 -11.36 -11.90 -7.13
CA PHE A 41 -12.06 -12.69 -8.13
C PHE A 41 -13.43 -13.17 -7.66
N TYR A 42 -13.55 -13.62 -6.41
CA TYR A 42 -14.83 -14.00 -5.82
C TYR A 42 -15.84 -12.83 -5.87
N HIS A 43 -15.43 -11.63 -5.44
CA HIS A 43 -16.29 -10.46 -5.47
C HIS A 43 -16.64 -10.01 -6.89
N MET A 44 -15.68 -10.05 -7.83
CA MET A 44 -15.95 -9.75 -9.24
C MET A 44 -16.98 -10.71 -9.82
N MET A 45 -16.84 -12.01 -9.60
CA MET A 45 -17.80 -13.01 -10.09
C MET A 45 -19.18 -12.83 -9.46
N ARG A 46 -19.23 -12.52 -8.16
CA ARG A 46 -20.50 -12.34 -7.43
C ARG A 46 -21.24 -11.04 -7.81
N SER A 47 -20.51 -9.95 -8.06
CA SER A 47 -21.10 -8.64 -8.35
C SER A 47 -21.23 -8.34 -9.84
N GLY A 48 -20.56 -9.12 -10.71
CA GLY A 48 -20.44 -8.82 -12.14
C GLY A 48 -19.58 -7.60 -12.44
N ALA A 49 -18.95 -6.98 -11.43
CA ALA A 49 -18.13 -5.78 -11.60
C ALA A 49 -16.70 -6.12 -12.04
N SER A 50 -16.10 -5.23 -12.82
CA SER A 50 -14.69 -5.31 -13.19
C SER A 50 -13.77 -4.92 -12.03
N TYR A 51 -12.53 -5.43 -12.05
CA TYR A 51 -11.53 -5.05 -11.07
C TYR A 51 -11.11 -3.59 -11.27
N ALA A 52 -11.30 -2.77 -10.24
CA ALA A 52 -10.71 -1.44 -10.14
C ALA A 52 -9.52 -1.49 -9.17
N ASP A 53 -8.32 -1.20 -9.67
CA ASP A 53 -7.13 -1.17 -8.83
C ASP A 53 -7.17 0.03 -7.87
N LEU A 54 -6.95 -0.24 -6.58
CA LEU A 54 -6.89 0.79 -5.53
C LEU A 54 -5.64 1.66 -5.63
N GLY A 55 -4.65 1.22 -6.43
CA GLY A 55 -3.40 1.93 -6.68
C GLY A 55 -2.31 1.67 -5.65
N GLY A 56 -1.07 2.01 -6.01
CA GLY A 56 0.11 1.79 -5.18
C GLY A 56 0.13 2.60 -3.88
N ASP A 57 -0.57 3.74 -3.85
CA ASP A 57 -0.60 4.66 -2.71
C ASP A 57 -1.74 4.35 -1.73
N PHE A 58 -2.46 3.24 -1.92
CA PHE A 58 -3.64 2.90 -1.12
C PHE A 58 -3.31 2.84 0.39
N PHE A 59 -2.20 2.19 0.75
CA PHE A 59 -1.78 2.11 2.15
C PHE A 59 -1.35 3.46 2.72
N ASP A 60 -0.83 4.35 1.87
CA ASP A 60 -0.40 5.68 2.26
C ASP A 60 -1.61 6.60 2.53
N ARG A 61 -2.67 6.45 1.73
CA ARG A 61 -3.96 7.12 1.95
C ARG A 61 -4.73 6.58 3.16
N LEU A 62 -4.50 5.33 3.55
CA LEU A 62 -5.17 4.69 4.68
C LEU A 62 -4.60 5.13 6.03
N GLU A 63 -3.28 5.36 6.11
CA GLU A 63 -2.59 5.75 7.34
C GLU A 63 -1.80 7.07 7.18
N PRO A 64 -2.44 8.18 6.75
CA PRO A 64 -1.74 9.43 6.44
C PRO A 64 -1.03 10.01 7.67
N GLU A 65 -1.67 9.97 8.84
CA GLU A 65 -1.09 10.46 10.09
C GLU A 65 0.17 9.71 10.53
N ARG A 66 0.23 8.39 10.27
CA ARG A 66 1.40 7.58 10.59
C ARG A 66 2.56 7.95 9.68
N LEU A 67 2.29 8.18 8.39
CA LEU A 67 3.28 8.65 7.44
C LEU A 67 3.78 10.05 7.82
N THR A 68 2.88 10.99 8.13
CA THR A 68 3.25 12.33 8.57
C THR A 68 4.19 12.27 9.78
N ARG A 69 3.85 11.48 10.81
CA ARG A 69 4.72 11.29 11.98
C ARG A 69 6.08 10.69 11.60
N TYR A 70 6.11 9.68 10.73
CA TYR A 70 7.36 9.09 10.27
C TYR A 70 8.26 10.13 9.58
N TYR A 71 7.69 10.98 8.71
CA TYR A 71 8.45 12.02 8.02
C TYR A 71 8.93 13.12 8.96
N VAL A 72 8.11 13.55 9.91
CA VAL A 72 8.50 14.54 10.94
C VAL A 72 9.70 14.01 11.73
N THR A 73 9.59 12.81 12.32
CA THR A 73 10.69 12.22 13.09
C THR A 73 11.95 12.03 12.25
N ARG A 74 11.81 11.70 10.96
CA ARG A 74 12.96 11.57 10.06
C ARG A 74 13.64 12.90 9.79
N LEU A 75 12.88 13.98 9.60
CA LEU A 75 13.41 15.34 9.40
C LEU A 75 14.06 15.89 10.68
N GLU A 76 13.46 15.65 11.84
CA GLU A 76 14.03 16.01 13.14
C GLU A 76 15.38 15.33 13.37
N ARG A 77 15.49 14.04 13.04
CA ARG A 77 16.76 13.28 13.12
C ARG A 77 17.86 13.81 12.20
N LEU A 78 17.49 14.51 11.12
CA LEU A 78 18.44 15.16 10.23
C LEU A 78 18.84 16.57 10.72
N GLY A 79 18.32 17.01 11.88
CA GLY A 79 18.65 18.29 12.50
C GLY A 79 17.72 19.44 12.09
N HIS A 80 16.60 19.15 11.42
CA HIS A 80 15.64 20.18 11.03
C HIS A 80 14.59 20.40 12.11
N LYS A 81 14.27 21.67 12.38
CA LYS A 81 13.07 22.04 13.15
C LYS A 81 11.85 21.96 12.22
N VAL A 82 10.94 21.02 12.47
CA VAL A 82 9.77 20.80 11.63
C VAL A 82 8.58 21.58 12.17
N THR A 83 7.96 22.41 11.32
CA THR A 83 6.66 23.04 11.59
C THR A 83 5.70 22.57 10.51
N LEU A 84 4.59 21.94 10.92
CA LEU A 84 3.57 21.46 9.98
C LEU A 84 2.46 22.52 9.87
N GLU A 85 2.26 23.04 8.67
CA GLU A 85 1.12 23.91 8.37
C GLU A 85 0.09 23.12 7.55
N THR A 86 -1.15 23.06 8.02
CA THR A 86 -2.25 22.43 7.28
C THR A 86 -2.62 23.33 6.11
N ARG A 87 -2.37 22.85 4.89
CA ARG A 87 -2.89 23.49 3.69
C ARG A 87 -4.39 23.21 3.59
N VAL A 88 -5.22 24.18 3.94
CA VAL A 88 -6.64 24.14 3.63
C VAL A 88 -6.78 24.39 2.13
N ALA A 89 -7.11 23.36 1.37
CA ALA A 89 -7.50 23.52 -0.04
C ALA A 89 -8.94 24.07 -0.07
N ALA A 90 -9.12 25.21 -0.75
CA ALA A 90 -10.42 25.83 -1.00
C ALA A 90 -11.25 25.03 -2.02
#